data_AF-A0A1Z8KRD4-F1
#
_entry.id   AF-A0A1Z8KRD4-F1
#
_cell.length_a   1.000
_cell.length_b   1.000
_cell.length_c   1.000
_cell.angle_alpha   90.00
_cell.angle_beta   90.00
_cell.angle_gamma   90.00
#
_symmetry.space_group_name_H-M   'P 1'
#
loop_
_entity.id
_entity.type
_entity.pdbx_description
1 polymer ?
#
loop_
_entity_poly.entity_id
_entity_poly.type
_entity_poly.pdbx_seq_one_letter_code
_entity_poly.pdbx_strand_id
1 'polypeptide(L)'
;MSAPNTNDEVFRLGWEEWVALPELGLPALKAKVDTGAKTSALHAFNIEPFGNAENPKVRFDIHPITHVDHISITCSADVVDRREVTSSNGETELRYVISTNIKVGDRTWPIEVTLTDRASMTYRMLLGRQALADDMAVFPGESYCQPELDYDVYHTAEIKNAAPDRSLRIAVLSREETSYSTRRLVEEGEKRGHVVEVIDTTRCYMAINAMSPEIHYDGQRLPRYDAVIPRIGASITPYGTAVIRQFETIGTYCVNPSVGITASRDKLHAHQVLARHQIDMPPTAFAASPKDTGNLIGLVGSTPLIIKLLESTQGKGVVLAETKKAAESVISAFRGLKASFLLQDFIKESGGNDIRCLVISGKVIASIQRVGAEGEFRSNLHQGGTAEPVRITATERKMAIKAAKAFNLQVAGVDLLRSNDGPKVLEVNSSPGFEGIETATGKNIVRELYDAIEKHLRPSRYRRKSTKTGTVKERTDNLL
;
A
#
# COMPACT_ATOMS: atom_id res chain seq x y z
N MET A 1 27.98 59.04 -12.54
CA MET A 1 27.43 58.36 -11.36
C MET A 1 25.91 58.45 -11.46
N SER A 2 25.29 57.42 -12.01
CA SER A 2 23.84 57.26 -12.05
C SER A 2 23.35 56.88 -10.65
N ALA A 3 22.37 57.61 -10.13
CA ALA A 3 21.70 57.27 -8.88
C ALA A 3 21.04 55.88 -9.01
N PRO A 4 21.11 55.02 -7.97
CA PRO A 4 20.40 53.75 -7.99
C PRO A 4 18.89 54.04 -7.92
N ASN A 5 18.13 53.42 -8.83
CA ASN A 5 16.68 53.33 -8.77
C ASN A 5 16.30 52.56 -7.49
N THR A 6 16.02 53.26 -6.39
CA THR A 6 15.45 52.65 -5.18
C THR A 6 13.94 52.61 -5.33
N ASN A 7 13.45 51.61 -6.05
CA ASN A 7 12.07 51.18 -5.96
C ASN A 7 11.99 49.65 -5.86
N ASP A 8 12.94 49.06 -5.13
CA ASP A 8 12.79 47.68 -4.64
C ASP A 8 11.78 47.74 -3.49
N GLU A 9 10.55 47.34 -3.80
CA GLU A 9 9.44 47.29 -2.86
C GLU A 9 9.79 46.26 -1.77
N VAL A 10 10.14 46.74 -0.57
CA VAL A 10 10.54 45.90 0.57
C VAL A 10 9.43 44.91 0.88
N PHE A 11 9.76 43.62 0.95
CA PHE A 11 8.80 42.57 1.27
C PHE A 11 8.44 42.63 2.76
N ARG A 12 7.23 43.08 3.07
CA ARG A 12 6.77 43.32 4.44
C ARG A 12 6.29 42.03 5.09
N LEU A 13 6.79 41.75 6.28
CA LEU A 13 6.34 40.67 7.16
C LEU A 13 5.86 41.26 8.49
N GLY A 14 4.74 40.80 9.02
CA GLY A 14 4.29 41.09 10.37
C GLY A 14 5.04 40.25 11.41
N TRP A 15 4.73 40.45 12.69
CA TRP A 15 5.23 39.56 13.76
C TRP A 15 4.56 38.17 13.72
N GLU A 16 3.40 38.08 13.06
CA GLU A 16 2.67 36.85 12.76
C GLU A 16 2.29 36.82 11.29
N GLU A 17 2.52 35.68 10.63
CA GLU A 17 2.23 35.48 9.20
C GLU A 17 1.59 34.14 8.89
N TRP A 18 0.79 34.12 7.83
CA TRP A 18 0.32 32.90 7.20
C TRP A 18 1.36 32.39 6.21
N VAL A 19 1.71 31.12 6.34
CA VAL A 19 2.73 30.47 5.51
C VAL A 19 2.25 29.11 5.03
N ALA A 20 2.81 28.65 3.92
CA ALA A 20 2.66 27.27 3.46
C ALA A 20 4.04 26.61 3.35
N LEU A 21 4.10 25.30 3.60
CA LEU A 21 5.26 24.44 3.34
C LEU A 21 4.81 23.36 2.34
N PRO A 22 4.81 23.65 1.02
CA PRO A 22 4.22 22.77 0.01
C PRO A 22 4.83 21.38 -0.01
N GLU A 23 6.15 21.27 0.18
CA GLU A 23 6.88 19.99 0.18
C GLU A 23 6.57 19.10 1.38
N LEU A 24 6.01 19.67 2.45
CA LEU A 24 5.54 18.95 3.62
C LEU A 24 4.02 18.71 3.60
N GLY A 25 3.33 19.14 2.54
CA GLY A 25 1.88 19.04 2.46
C GLY A 25 1.15 19.90 3.50
N LEU A 26 1.75 21.04 3.87
CA LEU A 26 1.19 22.00 4.81
C LEU A 26 0.75 23.26 4.06
N PRO A 27 -0.47 23.27 3.48
CA PRO A 27 -0.97 24.39 2.68
C PRO A 27 -1.30 25.65 3.50
N ALA A 28 -1.48 25.57 4.82
CA ALA A 28 -1.79 26.72 5.66
C ALA A 28 -1.27 26.53 7.10
N LEU A 29 -0.38 27.41 7.54
CA LEU A 29 0.22 27.37 8.87
C LEU A 29 0.43 28.80 9.36
N LYS A 30 0.15 29.06 10.65
CA LYS A 30 0.51 30.32 11.29
C LYS A 30 1.92 30.22 11.84
N ALA A 31 2.79 31.15 11.42
CA ALA A 31 4.15 31.26 11.90
C ALA A 31 4.35 32.59 12.64
N LYS A 32 5.06 32.54 13.77
CA LYS A 32 5.57 33.75 14.42
C LYS A 32 6.91 34.11 13.80
N VAL A 33 7.05 35.35 13.32
CA VAL A 33 8.34 35.87 12.84
C VAL A 33 9.16 36.29 14.06
N ASP A 34 10.27 35.60 14.29
CA ASP A 34 11.09 35.75 15.49
C ASP A 34 12.54 36.02 15.10
N THR A 35 12.88 37.30 15.01
CA THR A 35 14.24 37.75 14.68
C THR A 35 15.26 37.43 15.78
N GLY A 36 14.81 37.11 17.00
CA GLY A 36 15.67 36.63 18.08
C GLY A 36 16.10 35.17 17.88
N ALA A 37 15.29 34.37 17.19
CA ALA A 37 15.65 33.00 16.82
C ALA A 37 16.61 32.99 15.62
N LYS A 38 17.77 32.32 15.76
CA LYS A 38 18.72 32.16 14.65
C LYS A 38 18.10 31.33 13.51
N THR A 39 17.61 30.15 13.83
CA THR A 39 17.07 29.16 12.88
C THR A 39 15.57 28.98 13.12
N SER A 40 14.82 28.74 12.05
CA SER A 40 13.39 28.43 12.12
C SER A 40 13.14 27.11 12.86
N ALA A 41 11.95 26.99 13.47
CA ALA A 41 11.54 25.79 14.19
C ALA A 41 10.10 25.42 13.80
N LEU A 42 9.86 24.14 13.57
CA LEU A 42 8.55 23.60 13.22
C LEU A 42 8.13 22.52 14.21
N HIS A 43 6.86 22.58 14.61
CA HIS A 43 6.22 21.57 15.41
C HIS A 43 6.29 20.22 14.68
N ALA A 44 6.85 19.24 15.36
CA ALA A 44 6.88 17.86 14.90
C ALA A 44 6.82 16.93 16.12
N PHE A 45 6.12 15.80 15.97
CA PHE A 45 6.09 14.70 16.94
C PHE A 45 6.24 13.36 16.20
N ASN A 46 6.43 12.26 16.92
CA ASN A 46 6.78 10.95 16.33
C ASN A 46 7.97 11.06 15.35
N ILE A 47 9.00 11.81 15.73
CA ILE A 47 10.17 12.06 14.90
C ILE A 47 11.03 10.79 14.85
N GLU A 48 11.10 10.16 13.68
CA GLU A 48 11.77 8.88 13.49
C GLU A 48 12.73 8.95 12.28
N PRO A 49 14.05 8.78 12.47
CA PRO A 49 14.98 8.70 11.35
C PRO A 49 14.82 7.39 10.58
N PHE A 50 15.06 7.43 9.27
CA PHE A 50 15.10 6.27 8.40
C PHE A 50 16.01 6.52 7.18
N GLY A 51 16.27 5.49 6.37
CA GLY A 51 17.25 5.56 5.30
C GLY A 51 18.66 5.17 5.75
N ASN A 52 19.61 5.23 4.82
CA ASN A 52 21.01 4.88 5.06
C ASN A 52 21.84 6.14 5.36
N ALA A 53 23.12 5.95 5.70
CA ALA A 53 24.01 7.06 6.06
C ALA A 53 24.26 8.04 4.89
N GLU A 54 24.15 7.57 3.64
CA GLU A 54 24.36 8.39 2.44
C GLU A 54 23.11 9.20 2.05
N ASN A 55 21.94 8.75 2.48
CA ASN A 55 20.64 9.38 2.22
C ASN A 55 19.77 9.34 3.49
N PRO A 56 20.17 10.07 4.55
CA PRO A 56 19.45 10.09 5.81
C PRO A 56 18.13 10.86 5.65
N LYS A 57 17.05 10.24 6.12
CA LYS A 57 15.70 10.81 6.09
C LYS A 57 15.09 10.84 7.48
N VAL A 58 14.07 11.66 7.65
CA VAL A 58 13.29 11.72 8.89
C VAL A 58 11.80 11.74 8.57
N ARG A 59 11.03 10.90 9.27
CA ARG A 59 9.56 10.91 9.27
C ARG A 59 9.08 11.59 10.54
N PHE A 60 8.02 12.38 10.44
CA PHE A 60 7.42 13.06 11.57
C PHE A 60 5.97 13.39 11.29
N ASP A 61 5.18 13.54 12.34
CA ASP A 61 3.79 13.95 12.27
C ASP A 61 3.67 15.41 12.73
N ILE A 62 2.72 16.15 12.14
CA ILE A 62 2.45 17.56 12.46
C ILE A 62 0.97 17.76 12.76
N HIS A 63 0.67 18.47 13.84
CA HIS A 63 -0.63 19.10 14.07
C HIS A 63 -0.60 20.54 13.51
N PRO A 64 -1.16 20.78 12.31
CA PRO A 64 -1.00 22.08 11.64
C PRO A 64 -1.78 23.21 12.32
N ILE A 65 -2.80 22.87 13.11
CA ILE A 65 -3.66 23.83 13.78
C ILE A 65 -3.41 23.76 15.29
N THR A 66 -3.19 24.92 15.92
CA THR A 66 -3.01 25.01 17.37
C THR A 66 -4.29 24.54 18.08
N HIS A 67 -4.13 23.76 19.17
CA HIS A 67 -5.23 23.15 19.94
C HIS A 67 -6.12 22.13 19.18
N VAL A 68 -5.71 21.69 17.99
CA VAL A 68 -6.40 20.64 17.24
C VAL A 68 -5.44 19.47 17.01
N ASP A 69 -5.58 18.43 17.81
CA ASP A 69 -4.74 17.22 17.82
C ASP A 69 -5.25 16.10 16.90
N HIS A 70 -6.54 16.09 16.60
CA HIS A 70 -7.12 15.07 15.73
C HIS A 70 -6.81 15.27 14.24
N ILE A 71 -6.24 16.41 13.83
CA ILE A 71 -5.71 16.63 12.48
C ILE A 71 -4.21 16.43 12.53
N SER A 72 -3.75 15.38 11.87
CA SER A 72 -2.33 15.07 11.73
C SER A 72 -1.96 14.92 10.25
N ILE A 73 -0.83 15.51 9.88
CA ILE A 73 -0.18 15.35 8.57
C ILE A 73 1.14 14.64 8.81
N THR A 74 1.30 13.46 8.22
CA THR A 74 2.56 12.71 8.24
C THR A 74 3.46 13.21 7.11
N CYS A 75 4.65 13.67 7.49
CA CYS A 75 5.65 14.25 6.61
C CYS A 75 6.90 13.37 6.60
N SER A 76 7.71 13.54 5.55
CA SER A 76 9.09 13.07 5.55
C SER A 76 9.96 14.03 4.77
N ALA A 77 11.23 14.17 5.16
CA ALA A 77 12.19 14.99 4.45
C ALA A 77 13.60 14.42 4.58
N ASP A 78 14.50 14.88 3.71
CA ASP A 78 15.93 14.61 3.80
C ASP A 78 16.51 15.39 4.99
N VAL A 79 17.39 14.73 5.74
CA VAL A 79 18.11 15.34 6.87
C VAL A 79 19.34 16.03 6.32
N VAL A 80 19.41 17.35 6.47
CA VAL A 80 20.58 18.13 6.03
C VAL A 80 21.62 18.28 7.14
N ASP A 81 21.18 18.27 8.40
CA ASP A 81 22.05 18.47 9.56
C ASP A 81 21.37 17.99 10.86
N ARG A 82 22.14 17.90 11.96
CA ARG A 82 21.62 17.82 13.34
C ARG A 82 22.27 18.92 14.16
N ARG A 83 21.45 19.79 14.76
CA ARG A 83 21.92 20.96 15.50
C ARG A 83 21.45 20.94 16.93
N GLU A 84 22.38 21.27 17.83
CA GLU A 84 22.07 21.54 19.22
C GLU A 84 21.43 22.94 19.33
N VAL A 85 20.20 23.00 19.85
CA VAL A 85 19.42 24.24 19.95
C VAL A 85 19.03 24.46 21.40
N THR A 86 19.46 25.59 21.96
CA THR A 86 19.03 26.05 23.29
C THR A 86 17.83 26.97 23.15
N SER A 87 16.73 26.62 23.80
CA SER A 87 15.53 27.45 23.78
C SER A 87 15.58 28.53 24.87
N SER A 88 14.66 29.49 24.81
CA SER A 88 14.65 30.65 25.73
C SER A 88 14.45 30.29 27.20
N ASN A 89 14.00 29.05 27.49
CA ASN A 89 13.87 28.53 28.85
C ASN A 89 15.19 27.92 29.40
N GLY A 90 16.27 27.89 28.60
CA GLY A 90 17.57 27.33 28.96
C GLY A 90 17.75 25.84 28.65
N GLU A 91 16.72 25.16 28.15
CA GLU A 91 16.81 23.75 27.74
C GLU A 91 17.46 23.60 26.37
N THR A 92 18.38 22.64 26.28
CA THR A 92 19.14 22.34 25.06
C THR A 92 18.70 20.99 24.50
N GLU A 93 18.42 20.95 23.20
CA GLU A 93 17.93 19.77 22.48
C GLU A 93 18.68 19.57 21.15
N LEU A 94 19.05 18.32 20.82
CA LEU A 94 19.65 17.98 19.53
C LEU A 94 18.56 17.69 18.48
N ARG A 95 18.34 18.61 17.56
CA ARG A 95 17.23 18.58 16.60
C ARG A 95 17.68 18.21 15.19
N TYR A 96 16.82 17.48 14.48
CA TYR A 96 16.98 17.28 13.03
C TYR A 96 16.72 18.58 12.30
N VAL A 97 17.56 18.88 11.30
CA VAL A 97 17.38 20.01 10.38
C VAL A 97 16.96 19.45 9.03
N ILE A 98 15.91 20.04 8.48
CA ILE A 98 15.43 19.76 7.12
C ILE A 98 15.50 21.05 6.29
N SER A 99 15.63 20.90 4.98
CA SER A 99 15.45 22.00 4.03
C SER A 99 14.07 21.90 3.40
N THR A 100 13.36 23.02 3.29
CA THR A 100 12.09 23.07 2.56
C THR A 100 11.81 24.46 2.01
N ASN A 101 11.02 24.54 0.95
CA ASN A 101 10.50 25.80 0.45
C ASN A 101 9.33 26.32 1.31
N ILE A 102 9.47 27.53 1.84
CA ILE A 102 8.36 28.28 2.45
C ILE A 102 7.71 29.17 1.40
N LYS A 103 6.37 29.26 1.44
CA LYS A 103 5.58 30.22 0.67
C LYS A 103 4.87 31.18 1.61
N VAL A 104 5.04 32.48 1.38
CA VAL A 104 4.36 33.57 2.09
C VAL A 104 3.86 34.57 1.04
N GLY A 105 2.54 34.78 0.98
CA GLY A 105 1.92 35.50 -0.13
C GLY A 105 2.30 34.89 -1.48
N ASP A 106 2.84 35.72 -2.38
CA ASP A 106 3.27 35.30 -3.72
C ASP A 106 4.74 34.85 -3.79
N ARG A 107 5.49 34.95 -2.68
CA ARG A 107 6.92 34.63 -2.65
C ARG A 107 7.17 33.23 -2.11
N THR A 108 8.08 32.50 -2.76
CA THR A 108 8.56 31.18 -2.34
C THR A 108 10.09 31.19 -2.26
N TRP A 109 10.67 30.66 -1.19
CA TRP A 109 12.13 30.55 -1.04
C TRP A 109 12.53 29.39 -0.11
N PRO A 110 13.76 28.86 -0.24
CA PRO A 110 14.21 27.75 0.61
C PRO A 110 14.57 28.24 2.02
N ILE A 111 14.24 27.43 3.02
CA ILE A 111 14.59 27.66 4.43
C ILE A 111 15.06 26.36 5.08
N GLU A 112 15.93 26.51 6.08
CA GLU A 112 16.25 25.42 7.01
C GLU A 112 15.36 25.49 8.25
N VAL A 113 14.84 24.35 8.67
CA VAL A 113 13.90 24.24 9.78
C VAL A 113 14.33 23.13 10.73
N THR A 114 14.34 23.43 12.02
CA THR A 114 14.54 22.42 13.07
C THR A 114 13.22 21.78 13.47
N LEU A 115 13.21 20.45 13.61
CA LEU A 115 12.05 19.68 14.05
C LEU A 115 12.07 19.53 15.58
N THR A 116 10.98 19.89 16.25
CA THR A 116 10.85 19.81 17.72
C THR A 116 9.39 19.78 18.15
N ASP A 117 9.11 19.19 19.31
CA ASP A 117 7.75 19.22 19.85
C ASP A 117 7.42 20.62 20.39
N ARG A 118 6.32 21.17 19.87
CA ARG A 118 5.79 22.51 20.19
C ARG A 118 4.32 22.41 20.51
N ALA A 119 3.84 21.24 20.96
CA ALA A 119 2.44 20.99 21.27
C ALA A 119 1.86 22.01 22.27
N SER A 120 2.67 22.40 23.28
CA SER A 120 2.33 23.37 24.32
C SER A 120 2.47 24.84 23.90
N MET A 121 3.07 25.13 22.75
CA MET A 121 3.34 26.49 22.28
C MET A 121 2.17 27.02 21.44
N THR A 122 1.92 28.33 21.50
CA THR A 122 0.88 29.00 20.72
C THR A 122 1.08 28.85 19.21
N TYR A 123 2.33 28.92 18.75
CA TYR A 123 2.68 28.85 17.34
C TYR A 123 3.40 27.54 17.01
N ARG A 124 2.86 26.86 16.00
CA ARG A 124 3.42 25.63 15.44
C ARG A 124 4.70 25.88 14.64
N MET A 125 4.96 27.11 14.22
CA MET A 125 6.20 27.47 13.53
C MET A 125 6.76 28.80 14.05
N LEU A 126 8.09 28.85 14.15
CA LEU A 126 8.87 30.08 14.27
C LEU A 126 9.64 30.28 12.97
N LEU A 127 9.56 31.49 12.41
CA LEU A 127 10.39 31.92 11.29
C LEU A 127 11.58 32.71 11.85
N GLY A 128 12.75 32.07 11.87
CA GLY A 128 13.98 32.65 12.42
C GLY A 128 14.67 33.59 11.42
N ARG A 129 15.60 34.41 11.91
CA ARG A 129 16.29 35.43 11.09
C ARG A 129 17.07 34.88 9.88
N GLN A 130 17.56 33.64 9.92
CA GLN A 130 18.24 33.02 8.77
C GLN A 130 17.31 32.76 7.58
N ALA A 131 16.01 32.71 7.82
CA ALA A 131 15.02 32.54 6.75
C ALA A 131 14.62 33.87 6.09
N LEU A 132 15.10 35.02 6.60
CA LEU A 132 14.77 36.34 6.08
C LEU A 132 15.86 36.80 5.11
N ALA A 133 15.46 37.22 3.91
CA ALA A 133 16.35 37.81 2.91
C ALA A 133 16.54 39.30 3.16
N ASP A 134 17.59 39.89 2.57
CA ASP A 134 17.97 41.30 2.77
C ASP A 134 16.89 42.30 2.34
N ASP A 135 16.01 41.90 1.42
CA ASP A 135 14.89 42.69 0.91
C ASP A 135 13.60 42.52 1.72
N MET A 136 13.65 41.85 2.88
CA MET A 136 12.51 41.63 3.78
C MET A 136 12.60 42.51 5.03
N ALA A 137 11.48 43.09 5.45
CA ALA A 137 11.40 43.84 6.70
C ALA A 137 10.27 43.34 7.59
N VAL A 138 10.57 43.18 8.89
CA VAL A 138 9.62 42.74 9.91
C VAL A 138 9.02 43.96 10.61
N PHE A 139 7.70 44.07 10.59
CA PHE A 139 6.91 45.13 11.21
C PHE A 139 6.29 44.58 12.50
N PRO A 140 6.93 44.80 13.67
CA PRO A 140 6.52 44.14 14.92
C PRO A 140 5.16 44.58 15.46
N GLY A 141 4.61 45.70 14.96
CA GLY A 141 3.28 46.19 15.31
C GLY A 141 2.15 45.67 14.40
N GLU A 142 2.47 44.92 13.35
CA GLU A 142 1.52 44.45 12.35
C GLU A 142 1.48 42.91 12.31
N SER A 143 0.32 42.34 12.02
CA SER A 143 0.12 40.91 11.73
C SER A 143 -0.42 40.77 10.32
N TYR A 144 -0.08 39.68 9.64
CA TYR A 144 -0.61 39.34 8.31
C TYR A 144 -0.37 40.46 7.28
N CYS A 145 0.89 40.88 7.12
CA CYS A 145 1.29 41.82 6.07
C CYS A 145 1.18 41.20 4.67
N GLN A 146 1.00 39.88 4.60
CA GLN A 146 0.80 39.10 3.39
C GLN A 146 -0.60 38.47 3.36
N PRO A 147 -1.12 38.04 2.18
CA PRO A 147 -2.44 37.43 2.06
C PRO A 147 -2.68 36.29 3.07
N GLU A 148 -3.83 36.36 3.74
CA GLU A 148 -4.23 35.34 4.70
C GLU A 148 -4.59 34.01 4.03
N LEU A 149 -4.26 32.91 4.71
CA LEU A 149 -4.67 31.56 4.33
C LEU A 149 -5.80 31.08 5.26
N ASP A 150 -6.38 29.93 4.95
CA ASP A 150 -7.47 29.34 5.73
C ASP A 150 -7.16 27.88 6.07
N TYR A 151 -7.43 27.50 7.31
CA TYR A 151 -7.35 26.12 7.78
C TYR A 151 -8.42 25.20 7.19
N ASP A 152 -9.46 25.74 6.55
CA ASP A 152 -10.49 24.96 5.88
C ASP A 152 -9.94 23.97 4.85
N VAL A 153 -8.76 24.24 4.27
CA VAL A 153 -8.05 23.33 3.36
C VAL A 153 -7.79 21.94 3.98
N TYR A 154 -7.55 21.84 5.29
CA TYR A 154 -7.36 20.57 6.00
C TYR A 154 -8.67 19.78 6.14
N HIS A 155 -9.80 20.46 5.94
CA HIS A 155 -11.14 19.91 5.99
C HIS A 155 -11.78 19.76 4.61
N THR A 156 -11.07 19.98 3.48
CA THR A 156 -11.59 19.76 2.13
C THR A 156 -10.91 18.55 1.46
N ALA A 157 -11.33 18.22 0.23
CA ALA A 157 -10.62 17.23 -0.57
C ALA A 157 -9.29 17.76 -1.14
N GLU A 158 -9.05 19.07 -1.04
CA GLU A 158 -7.88 19.74 -1.61
C GLU A 158 -6.60 19.29 -0.92
N ILE A 159 -6.65 18.89 0.36
CA ILE A 159 -5.48 18.36 1.08
C ILE A 159 -4.83 17.17 0.37
N LYS A 160 -5.60 16.37 -0.37
CA LYS A 160 -5.07 15.24 -1.16
C LYS A 160 -4.22 15.70 -2.34
N ASN A 161 -4.52 16.87 -2.90
CA ASN A 161 -3.80 17.46 -4.02
C ASN A 161 -2.66 18.35 -3.54
N ALA A 162 -2.81 18.96 -2.35
CA ALA A 162 -1.79 19.80 -1.73
C ALA A 162 -0.66 19.01 -1.09
N ALA A 163 -0.92 17.78 -0.62
CA ALA A 163 0.12 16.91 -0.08
C ALA A 163 0.97 16.29 -1.20
N PRO A 164 2.29 16.53 -1.22
CA PRO A 164 3.19 15.92 -2.19
C PRO A 164 3.42 14.45 -1.86
N ASP A 165 4.01 13.74 -2.82
CA ASP A 165 4.48 12.37 -2.57
C ASP A 165 5.72 12.45 -1.68
N ARG A 166 5.60 11.89 -0.48
CA ARG A 166 6.64 11.87 0.53
C ARG A 166 7.48 10.60 0.41
N SER A 167 8.73 10.63 0.88
CA SER A 167 9.52 9.41 1.07
C SER A 167 8.84 8.46 2.06
N LEU A 168 8.62 7.23 1.60
CA LEU A 168 8.02 6.16 2.39
C LEU A 168 9.10 5.21 2.90
N ARG A 169 8.89 4.64 4.08
CA ARG A 169 9.63 3.47 4.55
C ARG A 169 8.82 2.20 4.28
N ILE A 170 9.31 1.33 3.40
CA ILE A 170 8.55 0.20 2.87
C ILE A 170 9.29 -1.10 3.15
N ALA A 171 8.59 -2.09 3.69
CA ALA A 171 9.11 -3.44 3.83
C ALA A 171 8.62 -4.35 2.70
N VAL A 172 9.52 -5.10 2.07
CA VAL A 172 9.18 -6.18 1.15
C VAL A 172 9.42 -7.50 1.87
N LEU A 173 8.35 -8.21 2.22
CA LEU A 173 8.48 -9.51 2.89
C LEU A 173 8.74 -10.59 1.85
N SER A 174 10.00 -11.02 1.72
CA SER A 174 10.43 -11.97 0.70
C SER A 174 11.58 -12.83 1.20
N ARG A 175 11.60 -14.11 0.80
CA ARG A 175 12.72 -15.03 1.02
C ARG A 175 13.72 -15.04 -0.14
N GLU A 176 13.36 -14.40 -1.25
CA GLU A 176 14.12 -14.42 -2.50
C GLU A 176 14.46 -12.99 -2.89
N GLU A 177 15.48 -12.45 -2.24
CA GLU A 177 15.97 -11.08 -2.45
C GLU A 177 16.42 -10.85 -3.90
N THR A 178 17.02 -11.88 -4.52
CA THR A 178 17.56 -11.83 -5.88
C THR A 178 16.53 -12.08 -6.98
N SER A 179 15.28 -12.43 -6.63
CA SER A 179 14.25 -12.66 -7.64
C SER A 179 13.94 -11.37 -8.39
N TYR A 180 13.61 -11.49 -9.69
CA TYR A 180 13.27 -10.34 -10.53
C TYR A 180 12.20 -9.44 -9.88
N SER A 181 11.15 -10.04 -9.33
CA SER A 181 10.05 -9.27 -8.74
C SER A 181 10.47 -8.51 -7.48
N THR A 182 11.28 -9.10 -6.60
CA THR A 182 11.80 -8.42 -5.39
C THR A 182 12.74 -7.29 -5.78
N ARG A 183 13.70 -7.55 -6.67
CA ARG A 183 14.66 -6.54 -7.14
C ARG A 183 13.95 -5.34 -7.78
N ARG A 184 12.97 -5.57 -8.65
CA ARG A 184 12.18 -4.49 -9.27
C ARG A 184 11.42 -3.65 -8.24
N LEU A 185 10.88 -4.26 -7.18
CA LEU A 185 10.25 -3.54 -6.08
C LEU A 185 11.23 -2.58 -5.40
N VAL A 186 12.45 -3.05 -5.10
CA VAL A 186 13.49 -2.19 -4.50
C VAL A 186 13.88 -1.07 -5.46
N GLU A 187 14.27 -1.41 -6.69
CA GLU A 187 14.75 -0.44 -7.69
C GLU A 187 13.75 0.69 -7.96
N GLU A 188 12.47 0.37 -8.19
CA GLU A 188 11.46 1.41 -8.46
C GLU A 188 11.10 2.22 -7.22
N GLY A 189 11.13 1.61 -6.02
CA GLY A 189 10.86 2.33 -4.79
C GLY A 189 11.98 3.33 -4.47
N GLU A 190 13.23 2.89 -4.56
CA GLU A 190 14.41 3.76 -4.34
C GLU A 190 14.50 4.86 -5.40
N LYS A 191 14.18 4.56 -6.67
CA LYS A 191 14.09 5.57 -7.73
C LYS A 191 13.05 6.65 -7.45
N ARG A 192 11.99 6.33 -6.70
CA ARG A 192 10.97 7.28 -6.22
C ARG A 192 11.35 7.98 -4.91
N GLY A 193 12.57 7.75 -4.41
CA GLY A 193 13.06 8.34 -3.16
C GLY A 193 12.53 7.67 -1.90
N HIS A 194 11.93 6.48 -2.00
CA HIS A 194 11.54 5.67 -0.85
C HIS A 194 12.74 4.89 -0.29
N VAL A 195 12.61 4.44 0.96
CA VAL A 195 13.55 3.50 1.58
C VAL A 195 12.87 2.14 1.60
N VAL A 196 13.42 1.19 0.86
CA VAL A 196 12.84 -0.15 0.70
C VAL A 196 13.75 -1.18 1.36
N GLU A 197 13.21 -1.91 2.32
CA GLU A 197 13.94 -2.95 3.05
C GLU A 197 13.34 -4.32 2.71
N VAL A 198 14.18 -5.25 2.25
CA VAL A 198 13.76 -6.63 2.05
C VAL A 198 13.96 -7.40 3.34
N ILE A 199 12.91 -8.07 3.80
CA ILE A 199 12.89 -8.78 5.08
C ILE A 199 12.51 -10.24 4.84
N ASP A 200 13.38 -11.17 5.23
CA ASP A 200 13.03 -12.59 5.22
C ASP A 200 11.92 -12.86 6.24
N THR A 201 10.76 -13.23 5.72
CA THR A 201 9.57 -13.46 6.54
C THR A 201 9.76 -14.56 7.58
N THR A 202 10.60 -15.55 7.31
CA THR A 202 10.83 -16.70 8.21
C THR A 202 11.74 -16.39 9.37
N ARG A 203 12.52 -15.31 9.28
CA ARG A 203 13.38 -14.81 10.36
C ARG A 203 12.68 -13.83 11.28
N CYS A 204 11.50 -13.33 10.87
CA CYS A 204 10.66 -12.51 11.73
C CYS A 204 10.14 -13.36 12.90
N TYR A 205 10.06 -12.79 14.09
CA TYR A 205 9.34 -13.32 15.24
C TYR A 205 8.60 -12.20 15.95
N MET A 206 7.59 -12.51 16.77
CA MET A 206 6.61 -11.52 17.22
C MET A 206 6.44 -11.56 18.73
N ALA A 207 6.39 -10.38 19.36
CA ALA A 207 5.89 -10.24 20.71
C ALA A 207 4.38 -9.94 20.63
N ILE A 208 3.55 -10.89 21.04
CA ILE A 208 2.09 -10.75 21.02
C ILE A 208 1.65 -10.32 22.42
N ASN A 209 1.26 -9.06 22.56
CA ASN A 209 0.69 -8.54 23.79
C ASN A 209 -0.33 -7.44 23.45
N ALA A 210 -1.23 -7.15 24.39
CA ALA A 210 -2.38 -6.28 24.15
C ALA A 210 -2.03 -4.80 23.96
N MET A 211 -0.86 -4.35 24.48
CA MET A 211 -0.54 -2.92 24.59
C MET A 211 0.54 -2.46 23.60
N SER A 212 1.55 -3.29 23.35
CA SER A 212 2.69 -3.03 22.47
C SER A 212 3.01 -4.27 21.65
N PRO A 213 2.14 -4.68 20.71
CA PRO A 213 2.47 -5.74 19.76
C PRO A 213 3.68 -5.35 18.91
N GLU A 214 4.64 -6.26 18.76
CA GLU A 214 5.88 -5.99 18.05
C GLU A 214 6.24 -7.11 17.08
N ILE A 215 7.05 -6.76 16.08
CA ILE A 215 7.72 -7.69 15.18
C ILE A 215 9.21 -7.45 15.38
N HIS A 216 9.97 -8.53 15.44
CA HIS A 216 11.41 -8.54 15.61
C HIS A 216 12.05 -9.29 14.45
N TYR A 217 13.27 -8.91 14.12
CA TYR A 217 14.11 -9.52 13.10
C TYR A 217 15.55 -9.49 13.60
N ASP A 218 16.22 -10.64 13.62
CA ASP A 218 17.63 -10.78 14.04
C ASP A 218 17.98 -10.12 15.38
N GLY A 219 17.15 -10.29 16.41
CA GLY A 219 17.42 -9.75 17.75
C GLY A 219 16.88 -8.34 17.97
N GLN A 220 16.40 -7.65 16.92
CA GLN A 220 15.96 -6.26 17.01
C GLN A 220 14.49 -6.10 16.68
N ARG A 221 13.82 -5.18 17.38
CA ARG A 221 12.47 -4.74 17.03
C ARG A 221 12.50 -4.07 15.66
N LEU A 222 11.64 -4.52 14.75
CA LEU A 222 11.45 -3.86 13.47
C LEU A 222 10.84 -2.47 13.68
N PRO A 223 11.31 -1.47 12.92
CA PRO A 223 10.78 -0.12 12.99
C PRO A 223 9.40 -0.03 12.34
N ARG A 224 8.76 1.14 12.48
CA ARG A 224 7.46 1.39 11.86
C ARG A 224 7.63 1.60 10.35
N TYR A 225 6.99 0.76 9.56
CA TYR A 225 6.87 0.91 8.10
C TYR A 225 5.57 1.62 7.73
N ASP A 226 5.62 2.41 6.65
CA ASP A 226 4.43 3.04 6.07
C ASP A 226 3.61 2.02 5.28
N ALA A 227 4.29 1.11 4.57
CA ALA A 227 3.66 0.01 3.85
C ALA A 227 4.51 -1.27 3.89
N VAL A 228 3.83 -2.40 3.76
CA VAL A 228 4.41 -3.73 3.63
C VAL A 228 3.90 -4.35 2.33
N ILE A 229 4.81 -4.87 1.50
CA ILE A 229 4.51 -5.59 0.26
C ILE A 229 4.88 -7.07 0.46
N PRO A 230 3.90 -7.95 0.76
CA PRO A 230 4.20 -9.35 0.98
C PRO A 230 4.39 -10.14 -0.31
N ARG A 231 5.52 -10.84 -0.39
CA ARG A 231 5.89 -11.80 -1.46
C ARG A 231 5.94 -13.21 -0.88
N ILE A 232 4.83 -13.63 -0.26
CA ILE A 232 4.76 -14.88 0.50
C ILE A 232 4.67 -16.09 -0.42
N GLY A 233 5.71 -16.93 -0.36
CA GLY A 233 5.75 -18.23 -1.03
C GLY A 233 4.74 -19.22 -0.45
N ALA A 234 4.25 -20.13 -1.28
CA ALA A 234 3.20 -21.08 -0.90
C ALA A 234 3.57 -21.93 0.32
N SER A 235 4.84 -22.34 0.43
CA SER A 235 5.36 -23.21 1.50
C SER A 235 5.35 -22.58 2.89
N ILE A 236 5.28 -21.25 2.99
CA ILE A 236 5.31 -20.52 4.27
C ILE A 236 4.02 -19.73 4.51
N THR A 237 2.95 -19.97 3.75
CA THR A 237 1.70 -19.20 3.83
C THR A 237 1.16 -19.06 5.27
N PRO A 238 1.08 -20.13 6.10
CA PRO A 238 0.56 -20.00 7.46
C PRO A 238 1.38 -19.03 8.32
N TYR A 239 2.71 -19.13 8.25
CA TYR A 239 3.60 -18.25 9.02
C TYR A 239 3.67 -16.84 8.45
N GLY A 240 3.82 -16.71 7.13
CA GLY A 240 3.88 -15.43 6.45
C GLY A 240 2.61 -14.59 6.66
N THR A 241 1.44 -15.22 6.62
CA THR A 241 0.18 -14.51 6.94
C THR A 241 0.06 -14.16 8.42
N ALA A 242 0.70 -14.90 9.33
CA ALA A 242 0.78 -14.50 10.74
C ALA A 242 1.62 -13.23 10.93
N VAL A 243 2.78 -13.15 10.27
CA VAL A 243 3.63 -11.94 10.29
C VAL A 243 2.89 -10.74 9.69
N ILE A 244 2.18 -10.92 8.58
CA ILE A 244 1.37 -9.84 7.97
C ILE A 244 0.25 -9.39 8.91
N ARG A 245 -0.44 -10.32 9.58
CA ARG A 245 -1.47 -9.96 10.59
C ARG A 245 -0.89 -9.12 11.71
N GLN A 246 0.35 -9.36 12.10
CA GLN A 246 1.01 -8.55 13.12
C GLN A 246 1.29 -7.13 12.61
N PHE A 247 1.72 -6.98 11.35
CA PHE A 247 1.86 -5.65 10.72
C PHE A 247 0.50 -4.92 10.64
N GLU A 248 -0.57 -5.64 10.30
CA GLU A 248 -1.93 -5.09 10.30
C GLU A 248 -2.36 -4.66 11.72
N THR A 249 -2.01 -5.44 12.73
CA THR A 249 -2.33 -5.17 14.15
C THR A 249 -1.67 -3.89 14.66
N ILE A 250 -0.44 -3.58 14.21
CA ILE A 250 0.25 -2.33 14.54
C ILE A 250 -0.13 -1.15 13.61
N GLY A 251 -1.09 -1.35 12.70
CA GLY A 251 -1.64 -0.31 11.84
C GLY A 251 -0.85 -0.04 10.54
N THR A 252 0.07 -0.93 10.16
CA THR A 252 0.81 -0.80 8.89
C THR A 252 -0.07 -1.19 7.70
N TYR A 253 0.05 -0.45 6.59
CA TYR A 253 -0.69 -0.76 5.36
C TYR A 253 -0.06 -1.95 4.62
N CYS A 254 -0.79 -3.06 4.49
CA CYS A 254 -0.31 -4.29 3.84
C CYS A 254 -0.90 -4.49 2.44
N VAL A 255 -0.04 -4.65 1.43
CA VAL A 255 -0.39 -4.82 0.01
C VAL A 255 0.16 -6.15 -0.48
N ASN A 256 -0.50 -7.28 -0.26
CA ASN A 256 -1.90 -7.50 0.13
C ASN A 256 -2.14 -7.79 1.62
N PRO A 257 -3.40 -7.68 2.10
CA PRO A 257 -3.77 -8.08 3.45
C PRO A 257 -3.74 -9.60 3.65
N SER A 258 -3.48 -10.02 4.88
CA SER A 258 -3.33 -11.40 5.31
C SER A 258 -4.54 -12.26 4.95
N VAL A 259 -5.75 -11.75 5.18
CA VAL A 259 -7.03 -12.44 4.93
C VAL A 259 -7.19 -12.80 3.45
N GLY A 260 -6.81 -11.89 2.55
CA GLY A 260 -6.89 -12.11 1.12
C GLY A 260 -5.87 -13.13 0.64
N ILE A 261 -4.65 -13.08 1.18
CA ILE A 261 -3.58 -14.04 0.87
C ILE A 261 -3.97 -15.44 1.33
N THR A 262 -4.48 -15.61 2.55
CA THR A 262 -4.94 -16.90 3.07
C THR A 262 -6.07 -17.45 2.20
N ALA A 263 -7.09 -16.63 1.94
CA ALA A 263 -8.26 -17.03 1.15
C ALA A 263 -7.91 -17.44 -0.29
N SER A 264 -6.97 -16.74 -0.93
CA SER A 264 -6.57 -17.05 -2.31
C SER A 264 -5.69 -18.30 -2.43
N ARG A 265 -5.00 -18.69 -1.35
CA ARG A 265 -4.06 -19.83 -1.33
C ARG A 265 -4.76 -21.16 -1.08
N ASP A 266 -5.84 -21.16 -0.30
CA ASP A 266 -6.68 -22.34 -0.09
C ASP A 266 -7.64 -22.50 -1.28
N LYS A 267 -7.46 -23.58 -2.05
CA LYS A 267 -8.26 -23.83 -3.25
C LYS A 267 -9.75 -23.96 -2.92
N LEU A 268 -10.13 -24.68 -1.85
CA LEU A 268 -11.54 -24.83 -1.49
C LEU A 268 -12.13 -23.49 -1.08
N HIS A 269 -11.45 -22.80 -0.17
CA HIS A 269 -11.90 -21.50 0.32
C HIS A 269 -12.01 -20.49 -0.84
N ALA A 270 -11.06 -20.49 -1.77
CA ALA A 270 -11.09 -19.64 -2.95
C ALA A 270 -12.34 -19.88 -3.82
N HIS A 271 -12.68 -21.14 -4.10
CA HIS A 271 -13.89 -21.47 -4.87
C HIS A 271 -15.16 -21.05 -4.11
N GLN A 272 -15.20 -21.22 -2.78
CA GLN A 272 -16.32 -20.76 -1.96
C GLN A 272 -16.47 -19.22 -1.96
N VAL A 273 -15.36 -18.48 -1.92
CA VAL A 273 -15.35 -17.00 -2.03
C VAL A 273 -15.86 -16.56 -3.39
N LEU A 274 -15.40 -17.18 -4.48
CA LEU A 274 -15.87 -16.89 -5.84
C LEU A 274 -17.38 -17.18 -5.98
N ALA A 275 -17.85 -18.32 -5.46
CA ALA A 275 -19.24 -18.73 -5.53
C ALA A 275 -20.16 -17.77 -4.77
N ARG A 276 -19.75 -17.39 -3.55
CA ARG A 276 -20.48 -16.40 -2.72
C ARG A 276 -20.65 -15.05 -3.43
N HIS A 277 -19.67 -14.67 -4.25
CA HIS A 277 -19.72 -13.42 -5.02
C HIS A 277 -20.33 -13.58 -6.41
N GLN A 278 -20.88 -14.76 -6.76
CA GLN A 278 -21.43 -15.06 -8.09
C GLN A 278 -20.41 -14.74 -9.19
N ILE A 279 -19.20 -15.29 -9.05
CA ILE A 279 -18.15 -15.20 -10.06
C ILE A 279 -18.03 -16.56 -10.70
N ASP A 280 -18.22 -16.60 -12.03
CA ASP A 280 -18.17 -17.86 -12.76
C ASP A 280 -16.77 -18.49 -12.69
N MET A 281 -16.77 -19.78 -12.44
CA MET A 281 -15.61 -20.66 -12.42
C MET A 281 -16.01 -21.97 -13.08
N PRO A 282 -15.05 -22.81 -13.54
CA PRO A 282 -15.41 -24.11 -14.06
C PRO A 282 -16.20 -24.91 -13.01
N PRO A 283 -17.26 -25.66 -13.38
CA PRO A 283 -17.99 -26.52 -12.45
C PRO A 283 -17.03 -27.35 -11.62
N THR A 284 -17.22 -27.35 -10.31
CA THR A 284 -16.23 -27.86 -9.37
C THR A 284 -16.90 -28.60 -8.22
N ALA A 285 -16.41 -29.79 -7.91
CA ALA A 285 -16.79 -30.57 -6.75
C ALA A 285 -15.58 -30.81 -5.85
N PHE A 286 -15.83 -30.86 -4.54
CA PHE A 286 -14.80 -31.08 -3.53
C PHE A 286 -15.08 -32.36 -2.76
N ALA A 287 -14.05 -33.16 -2.49
CA ALA A 287 -14.20 -34.31 -1.63
C ALA A 287 -12.91 -34.70 -0.90
N ALA A 288 -13.08 -35.37 0.25
CA ALA A 288 -11.99 -35.96 1.03
C ALA A 288 -11.99 -37.50 0.90
N SER A 289 -13.05 -38.14 1.39
CA SER A 289 -13.22 -39.60 1.27
C SER A 289 -14.68 -39.94 0.89
N PRO A 290 -15.14 -39.54 -0.30
CA PRO A 290 -16.50 -39.81 -0.75
C PRO A 290 -16.60 -41.30 -1.05
N LYS A 291 -17.58 -42.03 -0.52
CA LYS A 291 -17.83 -43.44 -0.90
C LYS A 291 -18.48 -43.56 -2.28
N ASP A 292 -19.21 -42.53 -2.69
CA ASP A 292 -19.94 -42.46 -3.96
C ASP A 292 -19.19 -41.61 -5.00
N THR A 293 -18.25 -42.25 -5.70
CA THR A 293 -17.44 -41.61 -6.75
C THR A 293 -18.29 -41.23 -7.97
N GLY A 294 -19.33 -42.03 -8.28
CA GLY A 294 -20.15 -41.83 -9.47
C GLY A 294 -20.96 -40.55 -9.39
N ASN A 295 -21.61 -40.31 -8.25
CA ASN A 295 -22.34 -39.08 -7.99
C ASN A 295 -21.40 -37.86 -7.97
N LEU A 296 -20.22 -37.99 -7.35
CA LEU A 296 -19.24 -36.91 -7.31
C LEU A 296 -18.80 -36.44 -8.70
N ILE A 297 -18.57 -37.37 -9.62
CA ILE A 297 -18.28 -37.05 -11.02
C ILE A 297 -19.49 -36.36 -11.66
N GLY A 298 -20.70 -36.88 -11.42
CA GLY A 298 -21.94 -36.31 -11.94
C GLY A 298 -22.26 -34.89 -11.47
N LEU A 299 -21.77 -34.47 -10.29
CA LEU A 299 -21.90 -33.09 -9.81
C LEU A 299 -21.13 -32.07 -10.66
N VAL A 300 -20.04 -32.50 -11.29
CA VAL A 300 -19.22 -31.64 -12.16
C VAL A 300 -19.74 -31.68 -13.60
N GLY A 301 -20.10 -32.87 -14.08
CA GLY A 301 -20.60 -33.08 -15.43
C GLY A 301 -20.10 -34.41 -16.01
N SER A 302 -19.65 -34.37 -17.27
CA SER A 302 -19.10 -35.52 -17.98
C SER A 302 -17.58 -35.40 -18.16
N THR A 303 -16.90 -36.54 -18.34
CA THR A 303 -15.47 -36.53 -18.67
C THR A 303 -15.22 -35.95 -20.07
N PRO A 304 -14.04 -35.35 -20.33
CA PRO A 304 -12.87 -35.26 -19.44
C PRO A 304 -13.05 -34.29 -18.27
N LEU A 305 -12.37 -34.57 -17.17
CA LEU A 305 -12.35 -33.71 -15.98
C LEU A 305 -10.93 -33.59 -15.43
N ILE A 306 -10.71 -32.52 -14.67
CA ILE A 306 -9.46 -32.26 -13.96
C ILE A 306 -9.61 -32.68 -12.49
N ILE A 307 -8.63 -33.40 -11.96
CA ILE A 307 -8.54 -33.75 -10.54
C ILE A 307 -7.32 -33.04 -9.95
N LYS A 308 -7.53 -32.19 -8.94
CA LYS A 308 -6.49 -31.40 -8.27
C LYS A 308 -6.35 -31.83 -6.82
N LEU A 309 -5.14 -32.15 -6.39
CA LEU A 309 -4.79 -32.26 -4.98
C LEU A 309 -4.72 -30.85 -4.35
N LEU A 310 -5.21 -30.73 -3.12
CA LEU A 310 -5.12 -29.48 -2.38
C LEU A 310 -3.69 -29.23 -1.88
N GLU A 311 -3.10 -30.28 -1.32
CA GLU A 311 -1.73 -30.31 -0.80
C GLU A 311 -0.75 -30.57 -1.94
N SER A 312 -0.54 -29.55 -2.77
CA SER A 312 0.53 -29.62 -3.76
C SER A 312 1.07 -28.25 -4.15
N THR A 313 2.36 -28.22 -4.45
CA THR A 313 3.07 -27.06 -4.97
C THR A 313 3.39 -27.26 -6.46
N GLN A 314 3.32 -26.19 -7.25
CA GLN A 314 3.80 -26.13 -8.65
C GLN A 314 3.21 -27.20 -9.59
N GLY A 315 1.89 -27.41 -9.59
CA GLY A 315 1.21 -28.24 -10.60
C GLY A 315 1.44 -29.77 -10.48
N LYS A 316 2.26 -30.22 -9.52
CA LYS A 316 2.28 -31.63 -9.08
C LYS A 316 0.88 -31.93 -8.50
N GLY A 317 0.23 -33.01 -8.91
CA GLY A 317 -1.12 -33.34 -8.42
C GLY A 317 -2.29 -32.65 -9.14
N VAL A 318 -2.09 -32.15 -10.36
CA VAL A 318 -3.19 -31.86 -11.30
C VAL A 318 -3.20 -32.95 -12.37
N VAL A 319 -4.30 -33.69 -12.49
CA VAL A 319 -4.44 -34.84 -13.40
C VAL A 319 -5.63 -34.60 -14.33
N LEU A 320 -5.45 -34.79 -15.63
CA LEU A 320 -6.53 -34.86 -16.60
C LEU A 320 -7.03 -36.30 -16.68
N ALA A 321 -8.31 -36.52 -16.38
CA ALA A 321 -8.96 -37.81 -16.51
C ALA A 321 -9.89 -37.79 -17.74
N GLU A 322 -9.44 -38.40 -18.83
CA GLU A 322 -10.18 -38.39 -20.11
C GLU A 322 -11.45 -39.23 -20.09
N THR A 323 -11.47 -40.27 -19.26
CA THR A 323 -12.59 -41.22 -19.14
C THR A 323 -13.05 -41.37 -17.71
N LYS A 324 -14.32 -41.75 -17.52
CA LYS A 324 -14.89 -42.00 -16.19
C LYS A 324 -14.09 -43.04 -15.40
N LYS A 325 -13.64 -44.12 -16.05
CA LYS A 325 -12.80 -45.15 -15.42
C LYS A 325 -11.46 -44.61 -14.95
N ALA A 326 -10.82 -43.74 -15.74
CA ALA A 326 -9.58 -43.08 -15.34
C ALA A 326 -9.82 -42.18 -14.11
N ALA A 327 -10.90 -41.38 -14.11
CA ALA A 327 -11.26 -40.55 -12.97
C ALA A 327 -11.51 -41.38 -11.70
N GLU A 328 -12.28 -42.46 -11.79
CA GLU A 328 -12.55 -43.38 -10.68
C GLU A 328 -11.26 -44.00 -10.11
N SER A 329 -10.31 -44.35 -10.98
CA SER A 329 -9.03 -44.94 -10.59
C SER A 329 -8.16 -43.95 -9.82
N VAL A 330 -8.06 -42.71 -10.30
CA VAL A 330 -7.31 -41.63 -9.62
C VAL A 330 -7.96 -41.27 -8.28
N ILE A 331 -9.30 -41.17 -8.24
CA ILE A 331 -10.04 -40.89 -7.00
C ILE A 331 -9.84 -42.00 -5.96
N SER A 332 -9.87 -43.26 -6.40
CA SER A 332 -9.60 -44.40 -5.51
C SER A 332 -8.19 -44.36 -4.94
N ALA A 333 -7.19 -44.01 -5.76
CA ALA A 333 -5.81 -43.83 -5.31
C ALA A 333 -5.68 -42.71 -4.27
N PHE A 334 -6.31 -41.55 -4.51
CA PHE A 334 -6.29 -40.42 -3.58
C PHE A 334 -7.02 -40.71 -2.27
N ARG A 335 -8.11 -41.49 -2.32
CA ARG A 335 -8.80 -41.98 -1.11
C ARG A 335 -7.88 -42.84 -0.25
N GLY A 336 -7.08 -43.72 -0.85
CA GLY A 336 -6.08 -44.53 -0.15
C GLY A 336 -5.02 -43.70 0.57
N LEU A 337 -4.67 -42.54 0.01
CA LEU A 337 -3.74 -41.57 0.61
C LEU A 337 -4.40 -40.65 1.66
N LYS A 338 -5.71 -40.77 1.90
CA LYS A 338 -6.50 -39.88 2.77
C LYS A 338 -6.35 -38.39 2.42
N ALA A 339 -6.06 -38.09 1.15
CA ALA A 339 -5.85 -36.74 0.67
C ALA A 339 -7.18 -36.13 0.21
N SER A 340 -7.40 -34.85 0.51
CA SER A 340 -8.53 -34.10 -0.06
C SER A 340 -8.21 -33.62 -1.48
N PHE A 341 -9.22 -33.65 -2.34
CA PHE A 341 -9.08 -33.35 -3.75
C PHE A 341 -10.30 -32.60 -4.30
N LEU A 342 -10.09 -31.98 -5.45
CA LEU A 342 -11.07 -31.17 -6.16
C LEU A 342 -11.22 -31.75 -7.56
N LEU A 343 -12.45 -32.04 -7.97
CA LEU A 343 -12.80 -32.34 -9.36
C LEU A 343 -13.30 -31.06 -10.01
N GLN A 344 -12.86 -30.81 -11.22
CA GLN A 344 -13.22 -29.62 -11.96
C GLN A 344 -13.45 -29.96 -13.41
N ASP A 345 -14.43 -29.31 -14.04
CA ASP A 345 -14.70 -29.48 -15.46
C ASP A 345 -13.49 -29.07 -16.31
N PHE A 346 -13.26 -29.81 -17.39
CA PHE A 346 -12.17 -29.51 -18.33
C PHE A 346 -12.72 -28.66 -19.49
N ILE A 347 -12.42 -27.37 -19.45
CA ILE A 347 -12.80 -26.40 -20.48
C ILE A 347 -11.95 -26.62 -21.74
N LYS A 348 -12.35 -27.58 -22.59
CA LYS A 348 -11.62 -27.99 -23.80
C LYS A 348 -11.39 -26.84 -24.76
N GLU A 349 -12.39 -25.97 -24.90
CA GLU A 349 -12.38 -24.86 -25.85
C GLU A 349 -11.34 -23.78 -25.50
N SER A 350 -10.78 -23.79 -24.28
CA SER A 350 -9.65 -22.92 -23.96
C SER A 350 -8.38 -23.33 -24.71
N GLY A 351 -8.32 -24.55 -25.24
CA GLY A 351 -7.18 -25.08 -25.99
C GLY A 351 -5.92 -25.18 -25.14
N GLY A 352 -6.06 -25.37 -23.82
CA GLY A 352 -4.93 -25.37 -22.89
C GLY A 352 -4.32 -23.98 -22.64
N ASN A 353 -4.95 -22.91 -23.14
CA ASN A 353 -4.52 -21.54 -22.92
C ASN A 353 -5.29 -20.90 -21.77
N ASP A 354 -4.64 -19.98 -21.07
CA ASP A 354 -5.29 -19.11 -20.10
C ASP A 354 -4.88 -17.65 -20.28
N ILE A 355 -5.72 -16.75 -19.78
CA ILE A 355 -5.47 -15.32 -19.76
C ILE A 355 -5.16 -14.90 -18.33
N ARG A 356 -3.94 -14.42 -18.09
CA ARG A 356 -3.58 -13.78 -16.84
C ARG A 356 -3.85 -12.30 -16.91
N CYS A 357 -4.80 -11.83 -16.12
CA CYS A 357 -5.08 -10.42 -15.89
C CYS A 357 -4.40 -9.96 -14.61
N LEU A 358 -3.47 -9.00 -14.69
CA LEU A 358 -2.90 -8.38 -13.52
C LEU A 358 -3.73 -7.17 -13.09
N VAL A 359 -4.31 -7.27 -11.90
CA VAL A 359 -5.14 -6.25 -11.28
C VAL A 359 -4.33 -5.51 -10.22
N ILE A 360 -4.30 -4.18 -10.30
CA ILE A 360 -3.77 -3.30 -9.25
C ILE A 360 -4.82 -2.25 -8.91
N SER A 361 -5.16 -2.09 -7.62
CA SER A 361 -6.12 -1.11 -7.12
C SER A 361 -7.44 -1.06 -7.90
N GLY A 362 -8.00 -2.24 -8.19
CA GLY A 362 -9.29 -2.38 -8.89
C GLY A 362 -9.24 -2.09 -10.39
N LYS A 363 -8.05 -2.04 -11.02
CA LYS A 363 -7.88 -1.87 -12.47
C LYS A 363 -7.02 -2.99 -13.04
N VAL A 364 -7.39 -3.53 -14.20
CA VAL A 364 -6.51 -4.45 -14.96
C VAL A 364 -5.46 -3.62 -15.69
N ILE A 365 -4.21 -3.69 -15.22
CA ILE A 365 -3.07 -2.91 -15.72
C ILE A 365 -2.46 -3.58 -16.96
N ALA A 366 -2.37 -4.91 -16.94
CA ALA A 366 -1.81 -5.71 -18.01
C ALA A 366 -2.50 -7.06 -18.10
N SER A 367 -2.46 -7.66 -19.29
CA SER A 367 -2.99 -8.98 -19.55
C SER A 367 -2.10 -9.72 -20.55
N ILE A 368 -1.82 -10.98 -20.25
CA ILE A 368 -1.07 -11.88 -21.13
C ILE A 368 -1.89 -13.15 -21.34
N GLN A 369 -1.79 -13.71 -22.54
CA GLN A 369 -2.21 -15.08 -22.80
C GLN A 369 -1.00 -15.97 -22.61
N ARG A 370 -1.18 -17.04 -21.83
CA ARG A 370 -0.17 -18.09 -21.67
C ARG A 370 -0.59 -19.30 -22.48
N VAL A 371 0.33 -19.79 -23.29
CA VAL A 371 0.13 -20.95 -24.17
C VAL A 371 0.92 -22.13 -23.61
N GLY A 372 0.24 -23.25 -23.39
CA GLY A 372 0.88 -24.50 -22.97
C GLY A 372 1.80 -25.06 -24.05
N ALA A 373 2.78 -25.87 -23.65
CA ALA A 373 3.60 -26.63 -24.60
C ALA A 373 2.74 -27.63 -25.39
N GLU A 374 3.20 -28.05 -26.58
CA GLU A 374 2.47 -29.02 -27.39
C GLU A 374 2.23 -30.33 -26.62
N GLY A 375 0.96 -30.75 -26.52
CA GLY A 375 0.54 -31.92 -25.73
C GLY A 375 0.33 -31.66 -24.22
N GLU A 376 0.58 -30.43 -23.74
CA GLU A 376 0.44 -30.04 -22.33
C GLU A 376 -0.85 -29.19 -22.15
N PHE A 377 -1.83 -29.70 -21.39
CA PHE A 377 -3.06 -28.93 -21.10
C PHE A 377 -2.86 -27.80 -20.07
N ARG A 378 -1.64 -27.67 -19.52
CA ARG A 378 -1.26 -26.68 -18.52
C ARG A 378 -0.43 -25.57 -19.18
N SER A 379 -0.85 -24.33 -19.00
CA SER A 379 -0.23 -23.11 -19.55
C SER A 379 0.81 -22.45 -18.62
N ASN A 380 1.42 -23.20 -17.72
CA ASN A 380 2.38 -22.63 -16.77
C ASN A 380 3.69 -22.22 -17.46
N LEU A 381 4.07 -20.95 -17.35
CA LEU A 381 5.33 -20.40 -17.88
C LEU A 381 6.57 -21.17 -17.40
N HIS A 382 6.58 -21.62 -16.14
CA HIS A 382 7.69 -22.41 -15.58
C HIS A 382 7.83 -23.82 -16.18
N GLN A 383 6.86 -24.28 -16.98
CA GLN A 383 6.87 -25.58 -17.66
C GLN A 383 7.07 -25.45 -19.17
N GLY A 384 7.67 -24.34 -19.63
CA GLY A 384 8.01 -24.13 -21.05
C GLY A 384 6.90 -23.47 -21.88
N GLY A 385 5.83 -22.99 -21.25
CA GLY A 385 4.80 -22.20 -21.94
C GLY A 385 5.29 -20.81 -22.36
N THR A 386 4.73 -20.25 -23.42
CA THR A 386 5.02 -18.87 -23.88
C THR A 386 4.00 -17.88 -23.30
N ALA A 387 4.39 -16.60 -23.20
CA ALA A 387 3.50 -15.51 -22.80
C ALA A 387 3.49 -14.43 -23.88
N GLU A 388 2.29 -14.08 -24.34
CA GLU A 388 2.09 -13.01 -25.31
C GLU A 388 1.06 -11.99 -24.78
N PRO A 389 1.21 -10.69 -25.10
CA PRO A 389 0.23 -9.69 -24.71
C PRO A 389 -1.13 -9.98 -25.36
N VAL A 390 -2.20 -9.92 -24.58
CA VAL A 390 -3.57 -10.20 -25.10
C VAL A 390 -4.52 -9.07 -24.79
N ARG A 391 -5.38 -8.74 -25.75
CA ARG A 391 -6.50 -7.81 -25.55
C ARG A 391 -7.67 -8.55 -24.92
N ILE A 392 -8.02 -8.14 -23.70
CA ILE A 392 -9.17 -8.70 -22.98
C ILE A 392 -10.47 -7.96 -23.29
N THR A 393 -11.58 -8.68 -23.22
CA THR A 393 -12.94 -8.16 -23.38
C THR A 393 -13.38 -7.35 -22.16
N ALA A 394 -14.48 -6.60 -22.28
CA ALA A 394 -15.08 -5.89 -21.16
C ALA A 394 -15.56 -6.85 -20.05
N THR A 395 -16.10 -8.01 -20.44
CA THR A 395 -16.57 -9.06 -19.53
C THR A 395 -15.40 -9.67 -18.76
N GLU A 396 -14.30 -10.03 -19.44
CA GLU A 396 -13.07 -10.54 -18.81
C GLU A 396 -12.49 -9.53 -17.81
N ARG A 397 -12.41 -8.25 -18.21
CA ARG A 397 -11.92 -7.17 -17.34
C ARG A 397 -12.78 -7.02 -16.09
N LYS A 398 -14.11 -7.00 -16.24
CA LYS A 398 -15.05 -6.88 -15.12
C LYS A 398 -14.94 -8.08 -14.18
N MET A 399 -14.81 -9.28 -14.74
CA MET A 399 -14.62 -10.52 -13.97
C MET A 399 -13.32 -10.51 -13.17
N ALA A 400 -12.19 -10.12 -13.79
CA ALA A 400 -10.91 -10.04 -13.10
C ALA A 400 -10.93 -9.03 -11.94
N ILE A 401 -11.50 -7.83 -12.15
CA ILE A 401 -11.63 -6.82 -11.09
C ILE A 401 -12.55 -7.33 -9.97
N LYS A 402 -13.68 -7.96 -10.33
CA LYS A 402 -14.63 -8.52 -9.35
C LYS A 402 -13.97 -9.63 -8.51
N ALA A 403 -13.17 -10.50 -9.14
CA ALA A 403 -12.41 -11.55 -8.47
C ALA A 403 -11.39 -10.96 -7.49
N ALA A 404 -10.50 -10.07 -7.93
CA ALA A 404 -9.53 -9.43 -7.04
C ALA A 404 -10.20 -8.74 -5.83
N LYS A 405 -11.33 -8.05 -6.07
CA LYS A 405 -12.12 -7.40 -5.02
C LYS A 405 -12.74 -8.41 -4.04
N ALA A 406 -13.24 -9.56 -4.51
CA ALA A 406 -13.84 -10.59 -3.66
C ALA A 406 -12.85 -11.15 -2.62
N PHE A 407 -11.56 -11.16 -2.96
CA PHE A 407 -10.47 -11.56 -2.05
C PHE A 407 -9.85 -10.39 -1.27
N ASN A 408 -10.36 -9.16 -1.43
CA ASN A 408 -9.74 -7.96 -0.86
C ASN A 408 -8.25 -7.80 -1.24
N LEU A 409 -7.89 -8.15 -2.48
CA LEU A 409 -6.52 -8.04 -2.99
C LEU A 409 -6.36 -6.72 -3.75
N GLN A 410 -5.38 -5.93 -3.31
CA GLN A 410 -4.94 -4.71 -3.99
C GLN A 410 -4.07 -5.03 -5.21
N VAL A 411 -3.31 -6.14 -5.17
CA VAL A 411 -2.55 -6.67 -6.30
C VAL A 411 -2.94 -8.13 -6.51
N ALA A 412 -3.39 -8.51 -7.69
CA ALA A 412 -3.75 -9.89 -7.97
C ALA A 412 -3.43 -10.28 -9.41
N GLY A 413 -2.91 -11.48 -9.62
CA GLY A 413 -2.97 -12.15 -10.91
C GLY A 413 -4.23 -12.99 -10.97
N VAL A 414 -5.17 -12.65 -11.84
CA VAL A 414 -6.40 -13.42 -12.05
C VAL A 414 -6.29 -14.19 -13.36
N ASP A 415 -6.30 -15.51 -13.26
CA ASP A 415 -6.18 -16.41 -14.39
C ASP A 415 -7.59 -16.77 -14.88
N LEU A 416 -7.87 -16.55 -16.16
CA LEU A 416 -9.17 -16.76 -16.79
C LEU A 416 -9.07 -17.81 -17.91
N LEU A 417 -10.11 -18.61 -18.04
CA LEU A 417 -10.34 -19.46 -19.21
C LEU A 417 -11.47 -18.86 -20.05
N ARG A 418 -11.31 -18.87 -21.37
CA ARG A 418 -12.41 -18.58 -22.30
C ARG A 418 -13.20 -19.87 -22.52
N SER A 419 -14.49 -19.87 -22.18
CA SER A 419 -15.44 -20.93 -22.55
C SER A 419 -16.52 -20.39 -23.48
N ASN A 420 -17.29 -21.30 -24.07
CA ASN A 420 -18.37 -20.94 -25.01
C ASN A 420 -19.49 -20.11 -24.35
N ASP A 421 -19.66 -20.22 -23.03
CA ASP A 421 -20.67 -19.52 -22.23
C ASP A 421 -20.12 -18.30 -21.46
N GLY A 422 -18.87 -17.90 -21.72
CA GLY A 422 -18.24 -16.71 -21.13
C GLY A 422 -16.86 -16.99 -20.51
N PRO A 423 -16.21 -16.00 -19.89
CA PRO A 423 -14.97 -16.25 -19.16
C PRO A 423 -15.24 -17.00 -17.84
N LYS A 424 -14.30 -17.84 -17.41
CA LYS A 424 -14.32 -18.54 -16.11
C LYS A 424 -13.05 -18.22 -15.33
N VAL A 425 -13.16 -17.90 -14.05
CA VAL A 425 -11.99 -17.72 -13.17
C VAL A 425 -11.40 -19.09 -12.83
N LEU A 426 -10.12 -19.28 -13.19
CA LEU A 426 -9.36 -20.48 -12.89
C LEU A 426 -8.62 -20.37 -11.54
N GLU A 427 -7.94 -19.25 -11.32
CA GLU A 427 -7.16 -18.99 -10.11
C GLU A 427 -7.06 -17.49 -9.84
N VAL A 428 -6.96 -17.12 -8.55
CA VAL A 428 -6.60 -15.77 -8.11
C VAL A 428 -5.33 -15.86 -7.27
N ASN A 429 -4.24 -15.27 -7.76
CA ASN A 429 -2.93 -15.28 -7.11
C ASN A 429 -2.65 -13.94 -6.43
N SER A 430 -2.45 -13.96 -5.11
CA SER A 430 -2.17 -12.79 -4.27
C SER A 430 -0.70 -12.32 -4.29
N SER A 431 0.21 -13.07 -4.92
CA SER A 431 1.61 -12.66 -5.10
C SER A 431 2.09 -13.02 -6.52
N PRO A 432 1.49 -12.39 -7.55
CA PRO A 432 1.83 -12.68 -8.94
C PRO A 432 3.28 -12.29 -9.25
N GLY A 433 3.98 -13.08 -10.06
CA GLY A 433 5.30 -12.69 -10.58
C GLY A 433 5.19 -11.57 -11.61
N PHE A 434 6.14 -10.64 -11.61
CA PHE A 434 6.14 -9.49 -12.53
C PHE A 434 6.92 -9.75 -13.82
N GLU A 435 7.94 -10.60 -13.80
CA GLU A 435 8.87 -10.81 -14.92
C GLU A 435 8.17 -11.19 -16.23
N GLY A 436 7.36 -12.25 -16.23
CA GLY A 436 6.70 -12.71 -17.45
C GLY A 436 5.75 -11.69 -18.05
N ILE A 437 5.08 -10.87 -17.22
CA ILE A 437 4.12 -9.88 -17.70
C ILE A 437 4.80 -8.56 -18.10
N GLU A 438 5.83 -8.11 -17.39
CA GLU A 438 6.62 -6.94 -17.78
C GLU A 438 7.34 -7.21 -19.10
N THR A 439 7.98 -8.38 -19.25
CA THR A 439 8.68 -8.77 -20.49
C THR A 439 7.73 -8.86 -21.69
N ALA A 440 6.55 -9.49 -21.53
CA ALA A 440 5.61 -9.66 -22.63
C ALA A 440 4.88 -8.35 -23.03
N THR A 441 4.66 -7.44 -22.08
CA THR A 441 3.84 -6.24 -22.33
C THR A 441 4.65 -4.94 -22.45
N GLY A 442 5.91 -4.94 -22.02
CA GLY A 442 6.77 -3.75 -21.93
C GLY A 442 6.29 -2.72 -20.89
N LYS A 443 5.30 -3.05 -20.07
CA LYS A 443 4.74 -2.13 -19.06
C LYS A 443 5.52 -2.22 -17.76
N ASN A 444 5.74 -1.07 -17.12
CA ASN A 444 6.27 -1.01 -15.75
C ASN A 444 5.14 -1.20 -14.75
N ILE A 445 4.96 -2.45 -14.31
CA ILE A 445 3.92 -2.87 -13.38
C ILE A 445 4.22 -2.38 -11.97
N VAL A 446 5.49 -2.42 -11.57
CA VAL A 446 5.90 -2.00 -10.24
C VAL A 446 5.67 -0.51 -10.02
N ARG A 447 5.83 0.31 -11.07
CA ARG A 447 5.47 1.73 -11.04
C ARG A 447 4.00 1.93 -10.63
N GLU A 448 3.07 1.20 -11.24
CA GLU A 448 1.63 1.30 -10.98
C GLU A 448 1.27 0.84 -9.55
N LEU A 449 2.02 -0.12 -9.01
CA LEU A 449 1.91 -0.52 -7.61
C LEU A 449 2.32 0.60 -6.66
N TYR A 450 3.44 1.28 -6.92
CA TYR A 450 3.85 2.42 -6.11
C TYR A 450 2.88 3.59 -6.20
N ASP A 451 2.39 3.92 -7.40
CA ASP A 451 1.36 4.96 -7.58
C ASP A 451 0.10 4.67 -6.74
N ALA A 452 -0.27 3.38 -6.62
CA ALA A 452 -1.37 2.95 -5.77
C ALA A 452 -1.07 3.09 -4.27
N ILE A 453 0.15 2.74 -3.83
CA ILE A 453 0.59 2.83 -2.43
C ILE A 453 0.67 4.29 -1.99
N GLU A 454 1.35 5.14 -2.75
CA GLU A 454 1.50 6.58 -2.48
C GLU A 454 0.12 7.24 -2.37
N LYS A 455 -0.78 6.97 -3.33
CA LYS A 455 -2.15 7.49 -3.31
C LYS A 455 -2.94 7.03 -2.10
N HIS A 456 -2.74 5.81 -1.62
CA HIS A 456 -3.41 5.30 -0.41
C HIS A 456 -2.93 6.00 0.85
N LEU A 457 -1.63 6.30 0.92
CA LEU A 457 -0.97 6.89 2.09
C LEU A 457 -1.02 8.43 2.13
N ARG A 458 -1.61 9.08 1.12
CA ARG A 458 -1.87 10.53 1.16
C ARG A 458 -2.85 10.88 2.29
N PRO A 459 -2.70 12.07 2.91
CA PRO A 459 -3.60 12.54 3.96
C PRO A 459 -5.08 12.44 3.55
N SER A 460 -5.90 11.88 4.44
CA SER A 460 -7.34 11.81 4.24
C SER A 460 -8.02 13.05 4.82
N ARG A 461 -9.15 13.45 4.22
CA ARG A 461 -9.94 14.59 4.70
C ARG A 461 -10.44 14.34 6.12
N TYR A 462 -10.15 15.25 7.04
CA TYR A 462 -10.74 15.22 8.38
C TYR A 462 -12.17 15.76 8.34
N ARG A 463 -13.15 14.90 8.66
CA ARG A 463 -14.56 15.31 8.79
C ARG A 463 -14.73 16.12 10.08
N ARG A 464 -15.25 17.35 9.97
CA ARG A 464 -15.71 18.11 11.14
C ARG A 464 -16.73 17.26 11.91
N LYS A 465 -16.56 17.12 13.23
CA LYS A 465 -17.63 16.60 14.09
C LYS A 465 -18.82 17.55 13.93
N SER A 466 -19.95 17.04 13.43
CA SER A 466 -21.19 17.81 13.38
C SER A 466 -21.58 18.18 14.81
N THR A 467 -21.55 19.47 15.13
CA THR A 467 -22.22 20.04 16.29
C THR A 467 -23.74 19.96 16.04
N LYS A 468 -24.30 18.75 16.14
CA LYS A 468 -25.74 18.63 16.39
C LYS A 468 -25.96 19.08 17.83
N THR A 469 -26.43 20.31 18.00
CA THR A 469 -27.19 20.74 19.17
C THR A 469 -28.36 19.77 19.33
N GLY A 470 -28.15 18.74 20.16
CA GLY A 470 -29.16 17.76 20.50
C GLY A 470 -30.24 18.43 21.33
N THR A 471 -31.37 18.75 20.73
CA THR A 471 -32.63 18.83 21.45
C THR A 471 -32.92 17.42 21.93
N VAL A 472 -32.66 17.17 23.21
CA VAL A 472 -33.06 15.95 23.91
C VAL A 472 -34.58 15.92 23.88
N LYS A 473 -35.17 15.12 22.98
CA LYS A 473 -36.54 14.63 23.16
C LYS A 473 -36.44 13.48 24.15
N GLU A 474 -36.82 13.75 25.41
CA GLU A 474 -37.14 12.71 26.36
C GLU A 474 -38.17 11.77 25.73
N ARG A 475 -37.77 10.52 25.52
CA ARG A 475 -38.73 9.41 25.39
C ARG A 475 -38.94 8.88 26.80
N THR A 476 -39.99 9.37 27.44
CA THR A 476 -40.80 8.52 28.31
C THR A 476 -41.36 7.39 27.46
N ASP A 477 -41.13 6.14 27.86
CA ASP A 477 -42.17 5.11 27.94
C ASP A 477 -41.61 3.80 28.55
N ASN A 478 -41.96 3.66 29.83
CA ASN A 478 -42.46 2.49 30.54
C ASN A 478 -42.49 1.10 29.86
N LEU A 479 -41.95 0.13 30.62
CA LEU A 479 -42.52 -1.17 31.01
C LEU A 479 -43.02 -2.13 29.91
N LEU A 480 -42.28 -3.24 29.70
CA LEU A 480 -42.54 -4.56 30.30
C LEU A 480 -41.45 -5.57 29.91
#